data_AF-A0AAV1PND9-F1
#
_entry.id   AF-A0AAV1PND9-F1
#
_cell.length_a   1.000
_cell.length_b   1.000
_cell.length_c   1.000
_cell.angle_alpha   90.00
_cell.angle_beta   90.00
_cell.angle_gamma   90.00
#
_symmetry.space_group_name_H-M   'P 1'
#
loop_
_entity.id
_entity.type
_entity.pdbx_description
1 polymer ?
#
loop_
_entity_poly.entity_id
_entity_poly.type
_entity_poly.pdbx_seq_one_letter_code
_entity_poly.pdbx_strand_id
1 'polypeptide(L)'
;MYIAAQSVIDTFINTLLNSPAQQQTASEMPNQRDEAPDDSHGDLPCLEKLHSPTGSPPTSSLSGLMELENCVSNLSLAHEIVVNEDFRFKPNSPPTESLEGRVSEIVHRAFWDSLREQLNSDPPNYDHAVILLQEVKTMLQSLLLPGHVRLRSQLDEVLDMDLIQQEVDHGALDLHRLAGYVISTMASLCAPVRDPEVRALRDLRAPVELLREIFRVLGLMKTDMVNFTIQSLRPHLLQQAAQYERAKFQQILDKQPASLDNTTAWLQAAESEEASAVSSRSESPGPDSRGPVSASAILIRAYMCLLHWDPQDQKYPETVLMDRARLDALGRRLEMLVLEASVLLLTKAQCGGTVFSLQGFVGKLRQSVTALLEGSHTR
;
A
#
# COMPACT_ATOMS: atom_id res chain seq x y z
N MET A 1 -23.64 10.91 -13.36
CA MET A 1 -22.44 11.43 -12.67
C MET A 1 -21.91 10.46 -11.61
N TYR A 2 -22.75 9.93 -10.70
CA TYR A 2 -22.37 8.95 -9.66
C TYR A 2 -21.74 7.64 -10.20
N ILE A 3 -22.38 7.00 -11.19
CA ILE A 3 -21.90 5.74 -11.80
C ILE A 3 -20.55 5.94 -12.53
N ALA A 4 -20.36 7.10 -13.17
CA ALA A 4 -19.12 7.42 -13.88
C ALA A 4 -17.95 7.59 -12.90
N ALA A 5 -18.19 8.15 -11.73
CA ALA A 5 -17.15 8.36 -10.73
C ALA A 5 -16.77 7.07 -9.99
N GLN A 6 -17.75 6.22 -9.67
CA GLN A 6 -17.52 4.86 -9.15
C GLN A 6 -16.66 4.05 -10.13
N SER A 7 -17.00 4.08 -11.42
CA SER A 7 -16.22 3.42 -12.47
C SER A 7 -14.81 3.99 -12.57
N VAL A 8 -14.59 5.29 -12.40
CA VAL A 8 -13.24 5.88 -12.44
C VAL A 8 -12.41 5.44 -11.25
N ILE A 9 -12.99 5.34 -10.05
CA ILE A 9 -12.31 4.87 -8.84
C ILE A 9 -12.00 3.37 -8.96
N ASP A 10 -12.98 2.55 -9.36
CA ASP A 10 -12.79 1.12 -9.58
C ASP A 10 -11.79 0.87 -10.70
N THR A 11 -11.83 1.61 -11.82
CA THR A 11 -10.82 1.51 -12.89
C THR A 11 -9.46 1.98 -12.41
N PHE A 12 -9.36 3.07 -11.65
CA PHE A 12 -8.09 3.55 -11.10
C PHE A 12 -7.48 2.54 -10.12
N ILE A 13 -8.26 2.05 -9.16
CA ILE A 13 -7.85 1.03 -8.18
C ILE A 13 -7.52 -0.29 -8.87
N ASN A 14 -8.35 -0.76 -9.80
CA ASN A 14 -8.07 -1.95 -10.58
C ASN A 14 -6.88 -1.76 -11.53
N THR A 15 -6.55 -0.54 -11.97
CA THR A 15 -5.33 -0.26 -12.77
C THR A 15 -4.09 -0.20 -11.87
N LEU A 16 -4.24 0.27 -10.63
CA LEU A 16 -3.19 0.23 -9.61
C LEU A 16 -2.90 -1.21 -9.17
N LEU A 17 -3.93 -2.04 -9.00
CA LEU A 17 -3.84 -3.43 -8.56
C LEU A 17 -3.56 -4.42 -9.70
N ASN A 18 -4.15 -4.23 -10.90
CA ASN A 18 -3.92 -5.07 -12.08
C ASN A 18 -2.90 -4.46 -13.06
N SER A 19 -1.98 -3.62 -12.57
CA SER A 19 -0.87 -3.14 -13.41
C SER A 19 -0.10 -4.37 -13.90
N PRO A 20 0.12 -4.56 -15.22
CA PRO A 20 0.69 -5.78 -15.80
C PRO A 20 2.10 -6.14 -15.30
N ALA A 21 2.73 -5.27 -14.49
CA ALA A 21 3.94 -5.58 -13.75
C ALA A 21 3.76 -6.64 -12.64
N GLN A 22 2.52 -6.95 -12.22
CA GLN A 22 2.24 -8.08 -11.32
C GLN A 22 1.85 -9.38 -12.06
N GLN A 23 1.55 -9.32 -13.36
CA GLN A 23 1.06 -10.47 -14.13
C GLN A 23 2.09 -11.09 -15.08
N GLN A 24 3.28 -10.50 -15.22
CA GLN A 24 4.36 -11.07 -16.04
C GLN A 24 5.23 -12.11 -15.33
N THR A 25 4.90 -12.52 -14.10
CA THR A 25 5.58 -13.65 -13.43
C THR A 25 4.85 -14.99 -13.55
N ALA A 26 3.71 -15.07 -14.26
CA ALA A 26 2.92 -16.30 -14.36
C ALA A 26 2.31 -16.56 -15.75
N SER A 27 3.15 -16.81 -16.75
CA SER A 27 2.86 -17.61 -17.95
C SER A 27 4.21 -17.82 -18.64
N GLU A 28 4.78 -19.01 -18.77
CA GLU A 28 4.21 -20.32 -19.10
C GLU A 28 4.81 -21.40 -18.18
N MET A 29 4.07 -22.47 -17.89
CA MET A 29 4.56 -23.87 -17.84
C MET A 29 3.43 -24.82 -17.36
N PRO A 30 3.44 -26.11 -17.77
CA PRO A 30 2.31 -27.01 -17.65
C PRO A 30 2.21 -27.72 -16.29
N ASN A 31 0.96 -27.91 -15.89
CA ASN A 31 0.39 -28.73 -14.82
C ASN A 31 1.26 -29.92 -14.33
N GLN A 32 1.77 -29.83 -13.10
CA GLN A 32 2.05 -30.99 -12.23
C GLN A 32 1.67 -30.65 -10.78
N ARG A 33 0.86 -31.53 -10.18
CA ARG A 33 0.47 -31.53 -8.77
C ARG A 33 1.70 -31.86 -7.92
N ASP A 34 1.88 -31.16 -6.81
CA ASP A 34 2.12 -31.73 -5.46
C ASP A 34 2.17 -30.64 -4.38
N GLU A 35 2.00 -31.09 -3.14
CA GLU A 35 1.58 -30.41 -1.90
C GLU A 35 2.36 -29.16 -1.42
N ALA A 36 1.63 -28.31 -0.69
CA ALA A 36 2.09 -27.07 -0.04
C ALA A 36 2.90 -27.31 1.26
N PRO A 37 3.66 -26.29 1.68
CA PRO A 37 3.49 -25.78 3.04
C PRO A 37 3.21 -24.27 3.08
N ASP A 38 2.46 -23.94 4.13
CA ASP A 38 1.95 -22.64 4.58
C ASP A 38 3.08 -21.66 4.95
N ASP A 39 3.08 -20.45 4.40
CA ASP A 39 3.85 -19.33 4.94
C ASP A 39 3.19 -17.96 4.65
N SER A 40 2.68 -17.37 5.73
CA SER A 40 2.37 -15.98 6.07
C SER A 40 2.54 -14.88 4.98
N HIS A 41 1.42 -14.42 4.43
CA HIS A 41 1.32 -13.15 3.71
C HIS A 41 1.24 -11.96 4.69
N GLY A 42 2.04 -10.92 4.44
CA GLY A 42 2.10 -9.69 5.22
C GLY A 42 0.91 -8.75 5.03
N ASP A 43 0.48 -8.18 6.16
CA ASP A 43 -0.15 -6.86 6.41
C ASP A 43 -1.15 -6.31 5.38
N LEU A 44 -2.24 -7.06 5.18
CA LEU A 44 -3.58 -6.50 4.95
C LEU A 44 -4.49 -7.09 6.03
N PRO A 45 -5.30 -6.28 6.73
CA PRO A 45 -6.10 -6.78 7.83
C PRO A 45 -7.26 -7.61 7.25
N CYS A 46 -7.08 -8.94 7.28
CA CYS A 46 -8.01 -9.94 6.79
C CYS A 46 -8.97 -10.32 7.91
N LEU A 47 -10.28 -10.34 7.63
CA LEU A 47 -11.26 -10.91 8.56
C LEU A 47 -11.00 -12.41 8.71
N GLU A 48 -10.84 -12.87 9.95
CA GLU A 48 -10.44 -14.23 10.30
C GLU A 48 -11.28 -15.31 9.58
N LYS A 49 -10.59 -16.33 9.04
CA LYS A 49 -11.20 -17.53 8.47
C LYS A 49 -11.77 -18.41 9.59
N LEU A 50 -13.09 -18.48 9.69
CA LEU A 50 -13.79 -19.46 10.53
C LEU A 50 -13.60 -20.89 9.97
N HIS A 51 -13.03 -21.77 10.79
CA HIS A 51 -12.87 -23.20 10.51
C HIS A 51 -14.24 -23.85 10.25
N SER A 52 -14.40 -24.50 9.09
CA SER A 52 -15.56 -25.32 8.75
C SER A 52 -15.20 -26.81 8.80
N PRO A 53 -16.07 -27.70 9.30
CA PRO A 53 -15.77 -29.11 9.42
C PRO A 53 -15.84 -29.84 8.08
N THR A 54 -15.04 -30.91 8.00
CA THR A 54 -14.74 -31.81 6.89
C THR A 54 -15.92 -32.19 5.98
N GLY A 55 -15.78 -31.95 4.66
CA GLY A 55 -16.58 -32.62 3.62
C GLY A 55 -16.72 -31.86 2.29
N SER A 56 -15.85 -32.19 1.31
CA SER A 56 -15.91 -31.94 -0.16
C SER A 56 -16.10 -30.49 -0.70
N PRO A 57 -15.33 -30.03 -1.71
CA PRO A 57 -15.30 -28.62 -2.09
C PRO A 57 -16.45 -28.26 -3.04
N PRO A 58 -17.23 -27.19 -2.78
CA PRO A 58 -18.09 -26.60 -3.78
C PRO A 58 -17.26 -25.58 -4.57
N THR A 59 -17.11 -25.78 -5.88
CA THR A 59 -16.39 -24.84 -6.76
C THR A 59 -17.01 -23.43 -6.78
N SER A 60 -18.26 -23.29 -6.34
CA SER A 60 -18.95 -22.00 -6.17
C SER A 60 -18.46 -21.18 -4.98
N SER A 61 -17.82 -21.79 -3.97
CA SER A 61 -17.31 -21.03 -2.81
C SER A 61 -16.00 -20.30 -3.11
N LEU A 62 -15.16 -20.84 -4.00
CA LEU A 62 -13.84 -20.28 -4.31
C LEU A 62 -13.94 -18.97 -5.10
N SER A 63 -14.79 -18.92 -6.14
CA SER A 63 -15.01 -17.68 -6.90
C SER A 63 -15.65 -16.58 -6.05
N GLY A 64 -16.63 -16.93 -5.22
CA GLY A 64 -17.25 -15.98 -4.29
C GLY A 64 -16.27 -15.44 -3.25
N LEU A 65 -15.34 -16.28 -2.78
CA LEU A 65 -14.29 -15.91 -1.83
C LEU A 65 -13.24 -14.99 -2.46
N MET A 66 -12.78 -15.30 -3.69
CA MET A 66 -11.86 -14.44 -4.44
C MET A 66 -12.47 -13.07 -4.75
N GLU A 67 -13.75 -13.01 -5.13
CA GLU A 67 -14.44 -11.74 -5.33
C GLU A 67 -14.55 -10.93 -4.03
N LEU A 68 -14.82 -11.60 -2.90
CA LEU A 68 -14.91 -10.96 -1.59
C LEU A 68 -13.54 -10.41 -1.15
N GLU A 69 -12.48 -11.19 -1.32
CA GLU A 69 -11.10 -10.79 -1.04
C GLU A 69 -10.70 -9.56 -1.87
N ASN A 70 -11.02 -9.56 -3.17
CA ASN A 70 -10.81 -8.40 -4.02
C ASN A 70 -11.62 -7.18 -3.56
N CYS A 71 -12.86 -7.37 -3.10
CA CYS A 71 -13.67 -6.27 -2.57
C CYS A 71 -13.05 -5.66 -1.30
N VAL A 72 -12.58 -6.50 -0.38
CA VAL A 72 -11.90 -6.08 0.86
C VAL A 72 -10.59 -5.37 0.55
N SER A 73 -9.77 -5.93 -0.34
CA SER A 73 -8.50 -5.34 -0.77
C SER A 73 -8.70 -3.96 -1.44
N ASN A 74 -9.66 -3.86 -2.37
CA ASN A 74 -9.99 -2.60 -3.03
C ASN A 74 -10.53 -1.54 -2.05
N LEU A 75 -11.32 -1.96 -1.06
CA LEU A 75 -11.83 -1.07 -0.02
C LEU A 75 -10.70 -0.57 0.88
N SER A 76 -9.85 -1.47 1.37
CA SER A 76 -8.70 -1.15 2.20
C SER A 76 -7.74 -0.20 1.48
N LEU A 77 -7.42 -0.47 0.21
CA LEU A 77 -6.56 0.41 -0.58
C LEU A 77 -7.18 1.80 -0.78
N ALA A 78 -8.47 1.87 -1.11
CA ALA A 78 -9.16 3.16 -1.28
C ALA A 78 -9.13 3.98 0.01
N HIS A 79 -9.42 3.32 1.13
CA HIS A 79 -9.40 3.92 2.46
C HIS A 79 -8.00 4.44 2.81
N GLU A 80 -6.95 3.65 2.59
CA GLU A 80 -5.56 4.07 2.81
C GLU A 80 -5.16 5.27 1.94
N ILE A 81 -5.52 5.28 0.66
CA ILE A 81 -5.23 6.41 -0.24
C ILE A 81 -5.86 7.72 0.26
N VAL A 82 -7.05 7.63 0.85
CA VAL A 82 -7.87 8.76 1.29
C VAL A 82 -7.43 9.25 2.68
N VAL A 83 -7.24 8.34 3.64
CA VAL A 83 -6.97 8.65 5.05
C VAL A 83 -5.50 8.96 5.30
N ASN A 84 -4.59 8.27 4.63
CA ASN A 84 -3.16 8.48 4.80
C ASN A 84 -2.64 9.52 3.80
N GLU A 85 -2.44 10.76 4.27
CA GLU A 85 -1.90 11.85 3.45
C GLU A 85 -0.51 11.53 2.87
N ASP A 86 0.30 10.77 3.60
CA ASP A 86 1.64 10.35 3.20
C ASP A 86 1.65 9.05 2.38
N PHE A 87 0.47 8.53 1.99
CA PHE A 87 0.40 7.32 1.19
C PHE A 87 1.23 7.45 -0.10
N ARG A 88 2.13 6.50 -0.30
CA ARG A 88 2.92 6.33 -1.50
C ARG A 88 2.85 4.88 -1.95
N PHE A 89 2.58 4.68 -3.23
CA PHE A 89 2.81 3.40 -3.86
C PHE A 89 4.30 3.07 -3.80
N LYS A 90 4.61 1.90 -3.23
CA LYS A 90 5.93 1.30 -3.22
C LYS A 90 5.85 0.01 -4.05
N PRO A 91 6.76 -0.21 -5.01
CA PRO A 91 6.85 -1.49 -5.67
C PRO A 91 7.05 -2.60 -4.64
N ASN A 92 6.35 -3.72 -4.80
CA ASN A 92 6.59 -4.90 -3.99
C ASN A 92 7.97 -5.45 -4.34
N SER A 93 8.98 -5.13 -3.51
CA SER A 93 10.25 -5.84 -3.52
C SER A 93 10.18 -6.94 -2.46
N PRO A 94 10.39 -8.21 -2.84
CA PRO A 94 10.48 -9.27 -1.84
C PRO A 94 11.56 -8.93 -0.80
N PRO A 95 11.38 -9.28 0.48
CA PRO A 95 12.41 -9.05 1.50
C PRO A 95 13.75 -9.66 1.07
N THR A 96 14.86 -8.95 1.30
CA THR A 96 16.20 -9.34 0.80
C THR A 96 16.63 -10.76 1.20
N GLU A 97 16.17 -11.25 2.35
CA GLU A 97 16.49 -12.59 2.90
C GLU A 97 15.42 -13.65 2.56
N SER A 98 14.36 -13.28 1.84
CA SER A 98 13.31 -14.23 1.46
C SER A 98 13.77 -15.17 0.34
N LEU A 99 13.19 -16.38 0.32
CA LEU A 99 13.40 -17.31 -0.79
C LEU A 99 13.00 -16.69 -2.13
N GLU A 100 11.86 -15.99 -2.16
CA GLU A 100 11.37 -15.29 -3.35
C GLU A 100 12.38 -14.25 -3.85
N GLY A 101 12.94 -13.44 -2.95
CA GLY A 101 13.95 -12.43 -3.30
C GLY A 101 15.20 -13.06 -3.90
N ARG A 102 15.69 -14.16 -3.31
CA ARG A 102 16.85 -14.89 -3.83
C ARG A 102 16.57 -15.53 -5.19
N VAL A 103 15.40 -16.13 -5.36
CA VAL A 103 14.98 -16.72 -6.65
C VAL A 103 14.88 -15.64 -7.73
N SER A 104 14.23 -14.52 -7.43
CA SER A 104 14.10 -13.37 -8.33
C SER A 104 15.46 -12.81 -8.74
N GLU A 105 16.38 -12.63 -7.79
CA GLU A 105 17.75 -12.18 -8.07
C GLU A 105 18.50 -13.14 -9.00
N ILE A 106 18.42 -14.45 -8.74
CA ILE A 106 19.09 -15.48 -9.56
C ILE A 106 18.53 -15.47 -10.99
N VAL A 107 17.20 -15.40 -11.14
CA VAL A 107 16.55 -15.38 -12.46
C VAL A 107 16.92 -14.12 -13.24
N HIS A 108 16.84 -12.94 -12.61
CA HIS A 108 17.23 -11.69 -13.25
C HIS A 108 18.71 -11.71 -13.66
N ARG A 109 19.59 -12.22 -12.79
CA ARG A 109 21.02 -12.36 -13.11
C ARG A 109 21.25 -13.28 -14.29
N ALA A 110 20.62 -14.46 -14.30
CA ALA A 110 20.73 -15.42 -15.39
C ALA A 110 20.26 -14.85 -16.72
N PHE A 111 19.17 -14.07 -16.72
CA PHE A 111 18.68 -13.37 -17.90
C PHE A 111 19.72 -12.38 -18.47
N TRP A 112 20.27 -11.50 -17.63
CA TRP A 112 21.26 -10.50 -18.09
C TRP A 112 22.59 -11.15 -18.51
N ASP A 113 23.00 -12.24 -17.86
CA ASP A 113 24.18 -13.01 -18.26
C ASP A 113 23.95 -13.71 -19.62
N SER A 114 22.75 -14.25 -19.86
CA SER A 114 22.37 -14.83 -21.16
C SER A 114 22.32 -13.77 -22.28
N LEU A 115 21.73 -12.60 -22.05
CA LEU A 115 21.76 -11.49 -23.01
C LEU A 115 23.20 -11.07 -23.33
N ARG A 116 24.08 -11.03 -22.32
CA ARG A 116 25.50 -10.71 -22.53
C ARG A 116 26.19 -11.74 -23.40
N GLU A 117 25.91 -13.03 -23.21
CA GLU A 117 26.47 -14.11 -24.04
C GLU A 117 25.99 -14.03 -25.49
N GLN A 118 24.69 -13.79 -25.70
CA GLN A 118 24.10 -13.63 -27.04
C GLN A 118 24.69 -12.46 -27.83
N LEU A 119 24.82 -11.29 -27.19
CA LEU A 119 25.38 -10.10 -27.85
C LEU A 119 26.88 -10.22 -28.14
N ASN A 120 27.60 -11.08 -27.42
CA ASN A 120 29.03 -11.35 -27.63
C ASN A 120 29.29 -12.54 -28.56
N SER A 121 28.24 -13.23 -29.02
CA SER A 121 28.36 -14.35 -29.97
C SER A 121 28.75 -13.85 -31.36
N ASP A 122 29.30 -14.74 -32.21
CA ASP A 122 29.65 -14.44 -33.61
C ASP A 122 28.91 -15.38 -34.57
N PRO A 123 27.89 -14.91 -35.33
CA PRO A 123 27.35 -13.54 -35.32
C PRO A 123 26.56 -13.23 -34.03
N PRO A 124 26.40 -11.95 -33.66
CA PRO A 124 25.63 -11.56 -32.48
C PRO A 124 24.15 -11.97 -32.61
N ASN A 125 23.59 -12.52 -31.54
CA ASN A 125 22.16 -12.80 -31.44
C ASN A 125 21.46 -11.64 -30.69
N TYR A 126 20.41 -11.08 -31.28
CA TYR A 126 19.65 -9.95 -30.74
C TYR A 126 18.25 -10.31 -30.24
N ASP A 127 17.87 -11.59 -30.19
CA ASP A 127 16.51 -12.04 -29.90
C ASP A 127 16.00 -11.48 -28.57
N HIS A 128 16.79 -11.60 -27.48
CA HIS A 128 16.42 -11.01 -26.19
C HIS A 128 16.45 -9.47 -26.22
N ALA A 129 17.34 -8.85 -26.99
CA ALA A 129 17.40 -7.39 -27.09
C ALA A 129 16.15 -6.80 -27.76
N VAL A 130 15.60 -7.47 -28.78
CA VAL A 130 14.34 -7.07 -29.43
C VAL A 130 13.16 -7.14 -28.45
N ILE A 131 13.08 -8.21 -27.65
CA ILE A 131 12.05 -8.33 -26.61
C ILE A 131 12.15 -7.17 -25.61
N LEU A 132 13.37 -6.86 -25.15
CA LEU A 132 13.60 -5.74 -24.23
C LEU A 132 13.23 -4.39 -24.85
N LEU A 133 13.50 -4.17 -26.14
CA LEU A 133 13.10 -2.94 -26.85
C LEU A 133 11.58 -2.81 -26.95
N GLN A 134 10.86 -3.90 -27.20
CA GLN A 134 9.39 -3.93 -27.19
C GLN A 134 8.83 -3.62 -25.79
N GLU A 135 9.43 -4.16 -24.74
CA GLU A 135 9.05 -3.85 -23.36
C GLU A 135 9.33 -2.39 -23.01
N VAL A 136 10.48 -1.84 -23.40
CA VAL A 136 10.80 -0.41 -23.25
C VAL A 136 9.77 0.46 -23.96
N LYS A 137 9.40 0.12 -25.20
CA LYS A 137 8.34 0.81 -25.95
C LYS A 137 7.05 0.82 -25.15
N THR A 138 6.63 -0.34 -24.65
CA THR A 138 5.39 -0.52 -23.89
C THR A 138 5.41 0.30 -22.59
N MET A 139 6.52 0.26 -21.84
CA MET A 139 6.68 1.04 -20.63
C MET A 139 6.63 2.54 -20.90
N LEU A 140 7.34 3.03 -21.92
CA LEU A 140 7.29 4.45 -22.31
C LEU A 140 5.88 4.87 -22.70
N GLN A 141 5.16 4.06 -23.51
CA GLN A 141 3.78 4.33 -23.87
C GLN A 141 2.85 4.41 -22.64
N SER A 142 3.09 3.57 -21.63
CA SER A 142 2.31 3.59 -20.37
C SER A 142 2.52 4.87 -19.55
N LEU A 143 3.65 5.56 -19.74
CA LEU A 143 3.95 6.85 -19.12
C LEU A 143 3.33 8.04 -19.86
N LEU A 144 2.80 7.82 -21.07
CA LEU A 144 2.22 8.88 -21.88
C LEU A 144 0.77 9.17 -21.48
N LEU A 145 0.49 10.43 -21.14
CA LEU A 145 -0.87 10.91 -20.97
C LEU A 145 -1.63 10.90 -22.31
N PRO A 146 -2.98 10.81 -22.30
CA PRO A 146 -3.79 10.81 -23.53
C PRO A 146 -3.54 12.01 -24.47
N GLY A 147 -3.09 13.14 -23.94
CA GLY A 147 -2.75 14.33 -24.74
C GLY A 147 -1.44 14.23 -25.54
N HIS A 148 -0.57 13.24 -25.26
CA HIS A 148 0.74 13.09 -25.90
C HIS A 148 0.68 12.37 -27.26
N VAL A 149 -0.26 12.74 -28.12
CA VAL A 149 -0.50 12.06 -29.42
C VAL A 149 0.74 12.09 -30.31
N ARG A 150 1.40 13.25 -30.43
CA ARG A 150 2.60 13.42 -31.28
C ARG A 150 3.77 12.57 -30.79
N LEU A 151 4.05 12.58 -29.49
CA LEU A 151 5.14 11.82 -28.90
C LEU A 151 4.87 10.31 -29.03
N ARG A 152 3.61 9.89 -28.91
CA ARG A 152 3.21 8.50 -29.13
C ARG A 152 3.49 8.07 -30.58
N SER A 153 3.08 8.86 -31.58
CA SER A 153 3.36 8.57 -32.98
C SER A 153 4.87 8.49 -33.26
N GLN A 154 5.66 9.43 -32.75
CA GLN A 154 7.12 9.41 -32.91
C GLN A 154 7.76 8.17 -32.28
N LEU A 155 7.26 7.75 -31.11
CA LEU A 155 7.73 6.55 -30.44
C LEU A 155 7.36 5.27 -31.21
N ASP A 156 6.19 5.24 -31.83
CA ASP A 156 5.77 4.13 -32.70
C ASP A 156 6.61 4.04 -33.98
N GLU A 157 6.99 5.19 -34.55
CA GLU A 157 7.85 5.27 -35.75
C GLU A 157 9.31 4.88 -35.47
N VAL A 158 9.90 5.35 -34.35
CA VAL A 158 11.31 5.10 -34.05
C VAL A 158 11.53 3.71 -33.44
N LEU A 159 10.61 3.25 -32.60
CA LEU A 159 10.60 1.89 -32.05
C LEU A 159 9.60 1.03 -32.83
N ASP A 160 9.76 0.95 -34.15
CA ASP A 160 9.02 0.02 -35.00
C ASP A 160 9.68 -1.37 -34.92
N MET A 161 8.95 -2.35 -34.40
CA MET A 161 9.50 -3.70 -34.20
C MET A 161 9.74 -4.44 -35.51
N ASP A 162 8.92 -4.19 -36.53
CA ASP A 162 9.10 -4.84 -37.83
C ASP A 162 10.38 -4.32 -38.48
N LEU A 163 10.65 -3.01 -38.36
CA LEU A 163 11.88 -2.40 -38.83
C LEU A 163 13.10 -2.86 -38.02
N ILE A 164 12.98 -2.93 -36.69
CA ILE A 164 14.06 -3.41 -35.81
C ILE A 164 14.43 -4.86 -36.14
N GLN A 165 13.43 -5.72 -36.38
CA GLN A 165 13.68 -7.10 -36.78
C GLN A 165 14.40 -7.17 -38.13
N GLN A 166 14.01 -6.33 -39.10
CA GLN A 166 14.73 -6.21 -40.37
C GLN A 166 16.17 -5.73 -40.18
N GLU A 167 16.43 -4.78 -39.30
CA GLU A 167 17.79 -4.32 -38.97
C GLU A 167 18.63 -5.46 -38.35
N VAL A 168 18.02 -6.32 -37.52
CA VAL A 168 18.69 -7.51 -36.97
C VAL A 168 19.06 -8.50 -38.08
N ASP A 169 18.11 -8.85 -38.95
CA ASP A 169 18.32 -9.84 -40.01
C ASP A 169 19.43 -9.44 -40.99
N HIS A 170 19.68 -8.13 -41.14
CA HIS A 170 20.73 -7.58 -42.00
C HIS A 170 22.00 -7.15 -41.23
N GLY A 171 22.07 -7.38 -39.91
CA GLY A 171 23.23 -7.01 -39.08
C GLY A 171 23.47 -5.51 -38.97
N ALA A 172 22.42 -4.69 -39.11
CA ALA A 172 22.46 -3.23 -39.13
C ALA A 172 21.93 -2.56 -37.84
N LEU A 173 21.48 -3.36 -36.86
CA LEU A 173 20.89 -2.84 -35.62
C LEU A 173 21.90 -2.00 -34.81
N ASP A 174 21.51 -0.77 -34.46
CA ASP A 174 22.27 0.10 -33.58
C ASP A 174 21.55 0.33 -32.25
N LEU A 175 21.91 -0.48 -31.24
CA LEU A 175 21.37 -0.38 -29.89
C LEU A 175 21.67 0.96 -29.21
N HIS A 176 22.80 1.61 -29.52
CA HIS A 176 23.16 2.89 -28.91
C HIS A 176 22.30 4.02 -29.45
N ARG A 177 22.00 4.01 -30.76
CA ARG A 177 21.08 4.96 -31.39
C ARG A 177 19.68 4.86 -30.77
N LEU A 178 19.15 3.63 -30.65
CA LEU A 178 17.83 3.39 -30.06
C LEU A 178 17.79 3.78 -28.58
N ALA A 179 18.81 3.39 -27.81
CA ALA A 179 18.92 3.77 -26.40
C ALA A 179 19.03 5.30 -26.22
N GLY A 180 19.73 6.00 -27.11
CA GLY A 180 19.82 7.46 -27.10
C GLY A 180 18.45 8.14 -27.29
N TYR A 181 17.61 7.60 -28.18
CA TYR A 181 16.23 8.06 -28.35
C TYR A 181 15.38 7.78 -27.11
N VAL A 182 15.48 6.57 -26.54
CA VAL A 182 14.79 6.17 -25.31
C VAL A 182 15.17 7.11 -24.16
N ILE A 183 16.46 7.34 -23.91
CA ILE A 183 16.95 8.23 -22.84
C ILE A 183 16.44 9.66 -23.06
N SER A 184 16.43 10.15 -24.29
CA SER A 184 15.93 11.49 -24.60
C SER A 184 14.42 11.61 -24.34
N THR A 185 13.67 10.56 -24.67
CA THR A 185 12.24 10.46 -24.36
C THR A 185 12.01 10.41 -22.85
N MET A 186 12.77 9.60 -22.12
CA MET A 186 12.74 9.54 -20.64
C MET A 186 13.01 10.91 -20.03
N ALA A 187 14.04 11.62 -20.50
CA ALA A 187 14.38 12.97 -20.02
C ALA A 187 13.25 14.00 -20.22
N SER A 188 12.42 13.82 -21.25
CA SER A 188 11.27 14.70 -21.50
C SER A 188 10.04 14.39 -20.64
N LEU A 189 9.97 13.18 -20.06
CA LEU A 189 8.82 12.68 -19.30
C LEU A 189 9.07 12.58 -17.80
N CYS A 190 10.33 12.50 -17.36
CA CYS A 190 10.66 12.26 -15.96
C CYS A 190 10.43 13.49 -15.07
N ALA A 191 10.23 13.25 -13.78
CA ALA A 191 10.22 14.31 -12.77
C ALA A 191 11.65 14.85 -12.54
N PRO A 192 11.83 16.12 -12.13
CA PRO A 192 13.16 16.72 -11.94
C PRO A 192 14.09 15.96 -10.98
N VAL A 193 13.53 15.22 -10.02
CA VAL A 193 14.27 14.38 -9.09
C VAL A 193 15.01 13.21 -9.76
N ARG A 194 14.64 12.85 -11.00
CA ARG A 194 15.21 11.75 -11.78
C ARG A 194 16.21 12.21 -12.84
N ASP A 195 16.37 13.52 -13.03
CA ASP A 195 17.32 14.08 -13.99
C ASP A 195 18.77 13.57 -13.79
N PRO A 196 19.28 13.40 -12.54
CA PRO A 196 20.61 12.83 -12.32
C PRO A 196 20.74 11.39 -12.84
N GLU A 197 19.76 10.53 -12.55
CA GLU A 197 19.75 9.13 -12.97
C GLU A 197 19.64 9.02 -14.50
N VAL A 198 18.77 9.82 -15.14
CA VAL A 198 18.63 9.83 -16.61
C VAL A 198 19.91 10.33 -17.29
N ARG A 199 20.61 11.29 -16.67
CA ARG A 199 21.90 11.77 -17.19
C ARG A 199 22.97 10.67 -17.11
N ALA A 200 23.02 9.92 -16.01
CA ALA A 200 23.99 8.83 -15.83
C ALA A 200 23.85 7.72 -16.89
N LEU A 201 22.64 7.50 -17.43
CA LEU A 201 22.43 6.54 -18.53
C LEU A 201 23.26 6.88 -19.78
N ARG A 202 23.55 8.15 -20.02
CA ARG A 202 24.33 8.58 -21.20
C ARG A 202 25.81 8.22 -21.12
N ASP A 203 26.31 7.95 -19.92
CA ASP A 203 27.72 7.62 -19.68
C ASP A 203 27.98 6.10 -19.84
N LEU A 204 26.92 5.28 -19.88
CA LEU A 204 27.01 3.83 -20.00
C LEU A 204 27.27 3.40 -21.45
N ARG A 205 28.39 2.69 -21.67
CA ARG A 205 28.80 2.19 -22.99
C ARG A 205 28.50 0.72 -23.24
N ALA A 206 28.31 -0.08 -22.20
CA ALA A 206 28.02 -1.50 -22.36
C ALA A 206 26.51 -1.69 -22.63
N PRO A 207 26.08 -2.29 -23.76
CA PRO A 207 24.66 -2.39 -24.13
C PRO A 207 23.78 -3.08 -23.08
N VAL A 208 24.28 -4.16 -22.47
CA VAL A 208 23.57 -4.91 -21.42
C VAL A 208 23.34 -4.06 -20.18
N GLU A 209 24.39 -3.36 -19.71
CA GLU A 209 24.32 -2.49 -18.53
C GLU A 209 23.41 -1.29 -18.78
N LEU A 210 23.48 -0.73 -20.00
CA LEU A 210 22.64 0.36 -20.44
C LEU A 210 21.15 -0.02 -20.46
N LEU A 211 20.80 -1.15 -21.07
CA LEU A 211 19.42 -1.65 -21.08
C LEU A 211 18.93 -1.93 -19.66
N ARG A 212 19.74 -2.60 -18.83
CA ARG A 212 19.40 -2.88 -17.42
C ARG A 212 19.09 -1.61 -16.64
N GLU A 213 19.93 -0.59 -16.75
CA GLU A 213 19.71 0.68 -16.06
C GLU A 213 18.53 1.48 -16.64
N ILE A 214 18.27 1.39 -17.94
CA ILE A 214 17.05 1.96 -18.56
C ILE A 214 15.80 1.35 -17.91
N PHE A 215 15.72 0.03 -17.79
CA PHE A 215 14.58 -0.64 -17.13
C PHE A 215 14.42 -0.22 -15.68
N ARG A 216 15.53 -0.14 -14.93
CA ARG A 216 15.50 0.32 -13.54
C ARG A 216 14.93 1.73 -13.42
N VAL A 217 15.39 2.66 -14.26
CA VAL A 217 14.91 4.06 -14.23
C VAL A 217 13.47 4.18 -14.73
N LEU A 218 13.06 3.42 -15.75
CA LEU A 218 11.66 3.36 -16.20
C LEU A 218 10.72 2.85 -15.09
N GLY A 219 11.15 1.85 -14.32
CA GLY A 219 10.40 1.37 -13.15
C GLY A 219 10.21 2.44 -12.08
N LEU A 220 11.26 3.25 -11.82
CA LEU A 220 11.17 4.40 -10.91
C LEU A 220 10.22 5.47 -11.48
N MET A 221 10.35 5.83 -12.76
CA MET A 221 9.45 6.79 -13.42
C MET A 221 7.99 6.35 -13.36
N LYS A 222 7.70 5.05 -13.52
CA LYS A 222 6.36 4.49 -13.36
C LYS A 222 5.83 4.68 -11.94
N THR A 223 6.67 4.42 -10.94
CA THR A 223 6.34 4.65 -9.53
C THR A 223 6.05 6.12 -9.24
N ASP A 224 6.86 7.02 -9.82
CA ASP A 224 6.69 8.47 -9.70
C ASP A 224 5.35 8.91 -10.32
N MET A 225 5.02 8.42 -11.52
CA MET A 225 3.75 8.73 -12.20
C MET A 225 2.54 8.21 -11.40
N VAL A 226 2.60 7.00 -10.86
CA VAL A 226 1.53 6.44 -10.01
C VAL A 226 1.34 7.32 -8.78
N ASN A 227 2.42 7.65 -8.08
CA ASN A 227 2.38 8.51 -6.90
C ASN A 227 1.84 9.91 -7.20
N PHE A 228 2.25 10.51 -8.31
CA PHE A 228 1.73 11.79 -8.78
C PHE A 228 0.23 11.72 -9.09
N THR A 229 -0.22 10.64 -9.74
CA THR A 229 -1.63 10.44 -10.10
C THR A 229 -2.49 10.28 -8.84
N ILE A 230 -2.04 9.49 -7.87
CA ILE A 230 -2.70 9.35 -6.55
C ILE A 230 -2.88 10.72 -5.90
N GLN A 231 -1.80 11.51 -5.82
CA GLN A 231 -1.85 12.84 -5.20
C GLN A 231 -2.79 13.80 -5.95
N SER A 232 -2.79 13.75 -7.28
CA SER A 232 -3.63 14.62 -8.11
C SER A 232 -5.11 14.27 -7.99
N LEU A 233 -5.45 12.98 -7.84
CA LEU A 233 -6.83 12.51 -7.73
C LEU A 233 -7.38 12.52 -6.30
N ARG A 234 -6.52 12.50 -5.27
CA ARG A 234 -6.95 12.45 -3.86
C ARG A 234 -8.04 13.47 -3.48
N PRO A 235 -8.00 14.76 -3.90
CA PRO A 235 -9.06 15.71 -3.58
C PRO A 235 -10.44 15.29 -4.12
N HIS A 236 -10.47 14.64 -5.29
CA HIS A 236 -11.69 14.12 -5.90
C HIS A 236 -12.15 12.83 -5.21
N LEU A 237 -11.21 11.96 -4.83
CA LEU A 237 -11.51 10.74 -4.06
C LEU A 237 -12.14 11.08 -2.71
N LEU A 238 -11.61 12.08 -1.99
CA LEU A 238 -12.12 12.54 -0.70
C LEU A 238 -13.60 12.96 -0.75
N GLN A 239 -14.05 13.58 -1.86
CA GLN A 239 -15.44 14.01 -2.01
C GLN A 239 -16.42 12.83 -2.09
N GLN A 240 -15.95 11.65 -2.48
CA GLN A 240 -16.79 10.48 -2.74
C GLN A 240 -16.46 9.27 -1.86
N ALA A 241 -15.39 9.35 -1.06
CA ALA A 241 -14.88 8.26 -0.24
C ALA A 241 -15.97 7.65 0.66
N ALA A 242 -16.71 8.49 1.41
CA ALA A 242 -17.75 8.01 2.30
C ALA A 242 -18.89 7.25 1.58
N GLN A 243 -19.21 7.62 0.33
CA GLN A 243 -20.23 6.92 -0.45
C GLN A 243 -19.68 5.60 -1.00
N TYR A 244 -18.45 5.62 -1.49
CA TYR A 244 -17.74 4.44 -1.99
C TYR A 244 -17.55 3.39 -0.89
N GLU A 245 -17.03 3.79 0.28
CA GLU A 245 -16.80 2.90 1.41
C GLU A 245 -18.10 2.26 1.89
N ARG A 246 -19.18 3.05 2.05
CA ARG A 246 -20.50 2.52 2.42
C ARG A 246 -21.02 1.52 1.39
N ALA A 247 -20.90 1.82 0.10
CA ALA A 247 -21.38 0.93 -0.95
C ALA A 247 -20.61 -0.39 -1.01
N LYS A 248 -19.27 -0.34 -0.89
CA LYS A 248 -18.42 -1.54 -0.86
C LYS A 248 -18.61 -2.35 0.42
N PHE A 249 -18.72 -1.68 1.57
CA PHE A 249 -19.02 -2.33 2.84
C PHE A 249 -20.38 -3.02 2.81
N GLN A 250 -21.41 -2.39 2.22
CA GLN A 250 -22.70 -3.04 2.03
C GLN A 250 -22.59 -4.30 1.16
N GLN A 251 -21.80 -4.28 0.08
CA GLN A 251 -21.56 -5.47 -0.75
C GLN A 251 -20.88 -6.60 0.03
N ILE A 252 -19.97 -6.27 0.95
CA ILE A 252 -19.33 -7.24 1.84
C ILE A 252 -20.39 -7.84 2.79
N LEU A 253 -21.24 -7.02 3.40
CA LEU A 253 -22.30 -7.48 4.31
C LEU A 253 -23.38 -8.31 3.60
N ASP A 254 -23.74 -7.96 2.38
CA ASP A 254 -24.72 -8.73 1.60
C ASP A 254 -24.19 -10.15 1.31
N LYS A 255 -22.87 -10.30 1.18
CA LYS A 255 -22.19 -11.60 1.03
C LYS A 255 -21.95 -12.31 2.38
N GLN A 256 -21.75 -11.56 3.46
CA GLN A 256 -21.53 -12.08 4.82
C GLN A 256 -22.31 -11.27 5.87
N PRO A 257 -23.60 -11.58 6.10
CA PRO A 257 -24.45 -10.79 6.99
C PRO A 257 -24.18 -11.00 8.49
N ALA A 258 -23.46 -12.06 8.87
CA ALA A 258 -23.20 -12.44 10.26
C ALA A 258 -21.76 -12.13 10.71
N SER A 259 -21.07 -11.17 10.08
CA SER A 259 -19.64 -10.91 10.31
C SER A 259 -19.35 -9.70 11.22
N LEU A 260 -20.31 -9.26 12.04
CA LEU A 260 -20.20 -8.03 12.87
C LEU A 260 -20.32 -8.31 14.37
N ASP A 261 -19.93 -9.50 14.81
CA ASP A 261 -20.07 -9.94 16.19
C ASP A 261 -19.20 -9.09 17.13
N ASN A 262 -17.94 -8.78 16.74
CA ASN A 262 -17.05 -7.97 17.58
C ASN A 262 -17.51 -6.52 17.63
N THR A 263 -17.96 -5.96 16.50
CA THR A 263 -18.53 -4.61 16.43
C THR A 263 -19.76 -4.48 17.31
N THR A 264 -20.64 -5.49 17.30
CA THR A 264 -21.84 -5.52 18.14
C THR A 264 -21.48 -5.59 19.62
N ALA A 265 -20.56 -6.48 19.99
CA ALA A 265 -20.10 -6.63 21.37
C ALA A 265 -19.41 -5.35 21.90
N TRP A 266 -18.58 -4.71 21.08
CA TRP A 266 -17.90 -3.46 21.39
C TRP A 266 -18.88 -2.32 21.67
N LEU A 267 -19.91 -2.14 20.82
CA LEU A 267 -20.93 -1.11 21.02
C LEU A 267 -21.80 -1.38 22.26
N GLN A 268 -22.14 -2.64 22.53
CA GLN A 268 -22.90 -3.02 23.72
C GLN A 268 -22.10 -2.78 25.01
N ALA A 269 -20.79 -3.05 25.01
CA ALA A 269 -19.92 -2.75 26.14
C ALA A 269 -19.89 -1.24 26.43
N ALA A 270 -19.77 -0.41 25.39
CA ALA A 270 -19.79 1.05 25.51
C ALA A 270 -21.15 1.58 26.01
N GLU A 271 -22.26 1.01 25.55
CA GLU A 271 -23.60 1.35 26.05
C GLU A 271 -23.74 1.07 27.55
N SER A 272 -23.28 -0.11 28.00
CA SER A 272 -23.36 -0.52 29.40
C SER A 272 -22.51 0.35 30.33
N GLU A 273 -21.31 0.74 29.87
CA GLU A 273 -20.43 1.65 30.61
C GLU A 273 -21.03 3.07 30.70
N GLU A 274 -21.56 3.60 29.60
CA GLU A 274 -22.15 4.93 29.57
C GLU A 274 -23.44 4.99 30.43
N ALA A 275 -24.27 3.95 30.38
CA ALA A 275 -25.44 3.82 31.24
C ALA A 275 -25.05 3.80 32.73
N SER A 276 -23.94 3.14 33.07
CA SER A 276 -23.39 3.09 34.43
C SER A 276 -22.87 4.47 34.89
N ALA A 277 -22.20 5.21 33.99
CA ALA A 277 -21.70 6.56 34.27
C ALA A 277 -22.82 7.60 34.45
N VAL A 278 -23.93 7.47 33.71
CA VAL A 278 -25.11 8.32 33.89
C VAL A 278 -25.80 8.02 35.22
N SER A 279 -25.88 6.75 35.61
CA SER A 279 -26.46 6.35 36.90
C SER A 279 -25.67 6.85 38.10
N SER A 280 -24.34 6.98 38.01
CA SER A 280 -23.49 7.47 39.09
C SER A 280 -23.47 9.01 39.21
N ARG A 281 -23.80 9.73 38.14
CA ARG A 281 -23.90 11.21 38.13
C ARG A 281 -25.24 11.74 38.62
N SER A 282 -26.28 10.92 38.67
CA SER A 282 -27.62 11.33 39.09
C SER A 282 -27.87 11.01 40.57
N GLU A 283 -27.41 11.88 41.48
CA GLU A 283 -27.66 11.75 42.93
C GLU A 283 -29.09 12.14 43.39
N SER A 284 -30.04 12.35 42.47
CA SER A 284 -31.45 12.59 42.82
C SER A 284 -32.37 11.44 42.39
N PRO A 285 -33.08 10.77 43.32
CA PRO A 285 -34.00 9.68 43.03
C PRO A 285 -35.34 10.23 42.56
N GLY A 286 -35.39 10.70 41.31
CA GLY A 286 -36.64 10.97 40.59
C GLY A 286 -36.92 9.84 39.59
N PRO A 287 -38.15 9.30 39.50
CA PRO A 287 -38.49 8.18 38.61
C PRO A 287 -38.35 8.49 37.10
N ASP A 288 -38.11 9.75 36.73
CA ASP A 288 -38.14 10.23 35.34
C ASP A 288 -36.75 10.53 34.73
N SER A 289 -35.63 10.27 35.44
CA SER A 289 -34.28 10.63 34.95
C SER A 289 -33.61 9.59 34.02
N ARG A 290 -34.26 8.44 33.74
CA ARG A 290 -33.75 7.44 32.78
C ARG A 290 -34.15 7.81 31.34
N GLY A 291 -33.63 8.93 30.86
CA GLY A 291 -33.62 9.17 29.42
C GLY A 291 -32.73 8.13 28.71
N PRO A 292 -33.07 7.69 27.49
CA PRO A 292 -32.19 6.82 26.72
C PRO A 292 -30.84 7.50 26.50
N VAL A 293 -29.74 6.74 26.66
CA VAL A 293 -28.39 7.25 26.40
C VAL A 293 -28.31 7.70 24.95
N SER A 294 -27.77 8.88 24.70
CA SER A 294 -27.61 9.40 23.34
C SER A 294 -26.69 8.47 22.53
N ALA A 295 -27.10 8.09 21.31
CA ALA A 295 -26.27 7.30 20.41
C ALA A 295 -24.89 7.93 20.18
N SER A 296 -24.82 9.26 20.13
CA SER A 296 -23.54 9.97 20.02
C SER A 296 -22.65 9.79 21.24
N ALA A 297 -23.23 9.71 22.45
CA ALA A 297 -22.46 9.46 23.67
C ALA A 297 -21.89 8.04 23.71
N ILE A 298 -22.70 7.04 23.29
CA ILE A 298 -22.26 5.65 23.15
C ILE A 298 -21.11 5.57 22.13
N LEU A 299 -21.23 6.21 20.97
CA LEU A 299 -20.17 6.21 19.97
C LEU A 299 -18.88 6.87 20.49
N ILE A 300 -18.98 8.04 21.13
CA ILE A 300 -17.80 8.70 21.74
C ILE A 300 -17.14 7.78 22.75
N ARG A 301 -17.92 7.15 23.64
CA ARG A 301 -17.42 6.16 24.60
C ARG A 301 -16.70 5.02 23.89
N ALA A 302 -17.35 4.42 22.90
CA ALA A 302 -16.82 3.27 22.16
C ALA A 302 -15.46 3.59 21.51
N TYR A 303 -15.34 4.75 20.84
CA TYR A 303 -14.08 5.19 20.24
C TYR A 303 -12.99 5.50 21.30
N MET A 304 -13.36 6.01 22.47
CA MET A 304 -12.40 6.23 23.56
C MET A 304 -11.86 4.92 24.14
N CYS A 305 -12.67 3.85 24.17
CA CYS A 305 -12.22 2.52 24.59
C CYS A 305 -11.17 1.96 23.62
N LEU A 306 -11.23 2.28 22.33
CA LEU A 306 -10.23 1.84 21.34
C LEU A 306 -8.83 2.40 21.61
N LEU A 307 -8.72 3.55 22.28
CA LEU A 307 -7.42 4.14 22.66
C LEU A 307 -6.73 3.38 23.80
N HIS A 308 -7.45 2.49 24.48
CA HIS A 308 -6.95 1.68 25.60
C HIS A 308 -7.11 0.18 25.30
N TRP A 309 -7.22 -0.17 24.02
CA TRP A 309 -7.44 -1.55 23.61
C TRP A 309 -6.21 -2.40 23.93
N ASP A 310 -6.44 -3.62 24.45
CA ASP A 310 -5.34 -4.55 24.72
C ASP A 310 -4.74 -5.02 23.39
N PRO A 311 -3.43 -4.82 23.14
CA PRO A 311 -2.77 -5.29 21.93
C PRO A 311 -2.91 -6.81 21.71
N GLN A 312 -3.11 -7.59 22.77
CA GLN A 312 -3.26 -9.05 22.73
C GLN A 312 -4.70 -9.51 22.47
N ASP A 313 -5.69 -8.62 22.54
CA ASP A 313 -7.08 -8.98 22.27
C ASP A 313 -7.33 -9.04 20.75
N GLN A 314 -7.67 -10.24 20.28
CA GLN A 314 -7.98 -10.50 18.87
C GLN A 314 -9.39 -10.00 18.47
N LYS A 315 -10.26 -9.68 19.43
CA LYS A 315 -11.66 -9.28 19.18
C LYS A 315 -11.81 -7.82 18.77
N TYR A 316 -10.95 -7.35 17.87
CA TYR A 316 -11.02 -5.98 17.37
C TYR A 316 -12.30 -5.78 16.55
N PRO A 317 -13.00 -4.63 16.67
CA PRO A 317 -14.24 -4.41 15.92
C PRO A 317 -13.98 -4.39 14.41
N GLU A 318 -14.76 -5.17 13.66
CA GLU A 318 -14.57 -5.37 12.23
C GLU A 318 -14.70 -4.05 11.44
N THR A 319 -15.57 -3.14 11.89
CA THR A 319 -15.81 -1.86 11.20
C THR A 319 -14.65 -0.87 11.27
N VAL A 320 -13.74 -1.00 12.24
CA VAL A 320 -12.57 -0.11 12.41
C VAL A 320 -11.24 -0.84 12.19
N LEU A 321 -11.29 -2.08 11.69
CA LEU A 321 -10.15 -2.96 11.52
C LEU A 321 -9.08 -2.37 10.57
N MET A 322 -9.51 -1.61 9.55
CA MET A 322 -8.60 -0.88 8.65
C MET A 322 -7.77 0.20 9.37
N ASP A 323 -8.31 0.76 10.46
CA ASP A 323 -7.69 1.81 11.26
C ASP A 323 -6.92 1.29 12.48
N ARG A 324 -6.89 -0.03 12.72
CA ARG A 324 -6.30 -0.62 13.94
C ARG A 324 -4.90 -0.11 14.24
N ALA A 325 -3.99 -0.18 13.27
CA ALA A 325 -2.61 0.27 13.46
C ALA A 325 -2.50 1.76 13.82
N ARG A 326 -3.39 2.60 13.26
CA ARG A 326 -3.46 4.04 13.57
C ARG A 326 -3.99 4.27 14.99
N LEU A 327 -5.04 3.55 15.37
CA LEU A 327 -5.64 3.62 16.70
C LEU A 327 -4.69 3.11 17.78
N ASP A 328 -3.98 2.01 17.54
CA ASP A 328 -2.96 1.46 18.44
C ASP A 328 -1.78 2.43 18.61
N ALA A 329 -1.37 3.13 17.55
CA ALA A 329 -0.37 4.19 17.64
C ALA A 329 -0.86 5.39 18.46
N LEU A 330 -2.13 5.78 18.31
CA LEU A 330 -2.75 6.83 19.12
C LEU A 330 -2.86 6.42 20.60
N GLY A 331 -3.24 5.16 20.87
CA GLY A 331 -3.29 4.59 22.22
C GLY A 331 -1.94 4.62 22.91
N ARG A 332 -0.88 4.12 22.25
CA ARG A 332 0.50 4.21 22.77
C ARG A 332 0.92 5.65 23.03
N ARG A 333 0.56 6.58 22.15
CA ARG A 333 0.85 8.01 22.35
C ARG A 333 0.11 8.59 23.55
N LEU A 334 -1.13 8.18 23.78
CA LEU A 334 -1.91 8.56 24.95
C LEU A 334 -1.26 8.03 26.24
N GLU A 335 -0.87 6.76 26.27
CA GLU A 335 -0.17 6.16 27.41
C GLU A 335 1.13 6.90 27.75
N MET A 336 1.95 7.21 26.74
CA MET A 336 3.17 8.01 26.94
C MET A 336 2.86 9.38 27.55
N LEU A 337 1.81 10.07 27.09
CA LEU A 337 1.40 11.37 27.65
C LEU A 337 0.88 11.23 29.09
N VAL A 338 0.13 10.17 29.40
CA VAL A 338 -0.36 9.89 30.76
C VAL A 338 0.81 9.61 31.70
N LEU A 339 1.80 8.82 31.28
CA LEU A 339 3.01 8.54 32.06
C LEU A 339 3.83 9.83 32.26
N GLU A 340 4.03 10.61 31.21
CA GLU A 340 4.73 11.89 31.28
C GLU A 340 4.04 12.83 32.27
N ALA A 341 2.72 13.01 32.15
CA ALA A 341 1.93 13.85 33.05
C ALA A 341 1.97 13.33 34.49
N SER A 342 1.93 12.01 34.70
CA SER A 342 1.99 11.38 36.01
C SER A 342 3.35 11.59 36.67
N VAL A 343 4.44 11.44 35.92
CA VAL A 343 5.80 11.73 36.42
C VAL A 343 5.94 13.20 36.77
N LEU A 344 5.46 14.11 35.92
CA LEU A 344 5.49 15.55 36.21
C LEU A 344 4.66 15.90 37.46
N LEU A 345 3.47 15.34 37.60
CA LEU A 345 2.60 15.56 38.75
C LEU A 345 3.22 15.02 40.05
N LEU A 346 3.77 13.80 40.01
CA LEU A 346 4.43 13.18 41.16
C LEU A 346 5.70 13.94 41.55
N THR A 347 6.52 14.35 40.58
CA THR A 347 7.71 15.16 40.85
C THR A 347 7.33 16.50 41.46
N LYS A 348 6.25 17.14 41.00
CA LYS A 348 5.74 18.41 41.56
C LYS A 348 5.25 18.23 43.00
N ALA A 349 4.55 17.13 43.27
CA ALA A 349 4.04 16.83 44.60
C ALA A 349 5.17 16.54 45.60
N GLN A 350 6.24 15.84 45.18
CA GLN A 350 7.31 15.40 46.08
C GLN A 350 8.48 16.39 46.21
N CYS A 351 8.88 17.06 45.14
CA CYS A 351 10.03 17.98 45.14
C CYS A 351 9.65 19.43 45.47
N GLY A 352 8.36 19.73 45.65
CA GLY A 352 7.84 21.05 45.96
C GLY A 352 7.92 22.05 44.80
N GLY A 353 7.25 23.20 44.95
CA GLY A 353 7.13 24.22 43.90
C GLY A 353 8.45 24.92 43.53
N THR A 354 9.47 24.86 44.41
CA THR A 354 10.78 25.52 44.23
C THR A 354 11.66 24.84 43.18
N VAL A 355 11.59 23.52 43.04
CA VAL A 355 12.31 22.80 41.98
C VAL A 355 11.61 22.97 40.64
N PHE A 356 10.27 23.01 40.64
CA PHE A 356 9.47 23.26 39.45
C PHE A 356 9.55 24.70 38.93
N SER A 357 9.92 25.67 39.77
CA SER A 357 10.13 27.07 39.36
C SER A 357 11.50 27.34 38.75
N LEU A 358 12.43 26.37 38.76
CA LEU A 358 13.71 26.48 38.07
C LEU A 358 13.50 26.53 36.56
N GLN A 359 14.06 27.56 35.92
CA GLN A 359 13.90 27.80 34.49
C GLN A 359 14.42 26.59 33.68
N GLY A 360 13.54 26.02 32.84
CA GLY A 360 13.87 24.91 31.96
C GLY A 360 13.88 23.51 32.62
N PHE A 361 13.64 23.40 33.92
CA PHE A 361 13.59 22.09 34.61
C PHE A 361 12.50 21.18 34.03
N VAL A 362 11.27 21.69 33.93
CA VAL A 362 10.12 20.95 33.38
C VAL A 362 10.38 20.49 31.95
N GLY A 363 10.97 21.36 31.11
CA GLY A 363 11.31 21.03 29.73
C GLY A 363 12.35 19.91 29.62
N LYS A 364 13.40 19.96 30.46
CA LYS A 364 14.42 18.90 30.53
C LYS A 364 13.84 17.58 31.05
N LEU A 365 13.05 17.64 32.12
CA LEU A 365 12.42 16.45 32.70
C LEU A 365 11.49 15.77 31.69
N ARG A 366 10.66 16.54 30.99
CA ARG A 366 9.84 16.07 29.87
C ARG A 366 10.69 15.36 28.82
N GLN A 367 11.74 16.02 28.32
CA GLN A 367 12.60 15.45 27.29
C GLN A 367 13.30 14.15 27.73
N SER A 368 13.74 14.07 28.99
CA SER A 368 14.34 12.86 29.57
C SER A 368 13.32 11.73 29.71
N VAL A 369 12.10 12.02 30.18
CA VAL A 369 11.03 11.02 30.31
C VAL A 369 10.61 10.50 28.94
N THR A 370 10.40 11.38 27.96
CA THR A 370 10.08 10.99 26.58
C THR A 370 11.17 10.07 26.00
N ALA A 371 12.46 10.44 26.13
CA ALA A 371 13.56 9.62 25.63
C ALA A 371 13.64 8.23 26.29
N LEU A 372 13.34 8.13 27.59
CA LEU A 372 13.32 6.85 28.31
C LEU A 372 12.15 5.96 27.90
N LEU A 373 10.97 6.55 27.71
CA LEU A 373 9.77 5.83 27.29
C LEU A 373 9.90 5.34 25.84
N GLU A 374 10.36 6.20 24.93
CA GLU A 374 10.59 5.83 23.51
C GLU A 374 11.62 4.68 23.38
N GLY A 375 12.71 4.72 24.15
CA GLY A 375 13.74 3.66 24.12
C GLY A 375 13.28 2.32 24.71
N SER A 376 12.23 2.30 25.53
CA SER A 376 11.67 1.08 26.13
C SER A 376 10.73 0.31 25.19
N HIS A 377 10.15 0.98 24.20
CA HIS A 377 9.26 0.36 23.18
C HIS A 377 10.02 -0.23 21.98
N THR A 378 11.34 -0.03 21.90
CA THR A 378 12.22 -0.57 20.83
C THR A 378 12.99 -1.83 21.23
N ARG A 379 12.72 -2.39 22.41
CA ARG A 379 13.23 -3.68 22.89
C ARG A 379 12.07 -4.63 23.09
#